data_AF-A0A933ZXF9-F1
#
_entry.id   AF-A0A933ZXF9-F1
#
_cell.length_a   1.000
_cell.length_b   1.000
_cell.length_c   1.000
_cell.angle_alpha   90.00
_cell.angle_beta   90.00
_cell.angle_gamma   90.00
#
_symmetry.space_group_name_H-M   'P 1'
#
loop_
_entity.id
_entity.type
_entity.pdbx_description
1 polymer ?
#
loop_
_entity_poly.entity_id
_entity_poly.type
_entity_poly.pdbx_seq_one_letter_code
_entity_poly.pdbx_strand_id
1 'polypeptide(L)'
;MRSPLVGALCGLVALSVATSCSSAPPPPVRRAPVLTLGAVSLGDSASRQAQLSPLVRHLERRLGGPVEATVASSYRELSRALAERRWDLVLTGPVVYSRAHEMGYQAVAVNSRGGAQTHRGIVVARADRGFTSIADLKGRKLAFVDPHSASGFEYPFAFLWAQGLRPSDYQREFAGGHEKVLQAVLAGTVDAGAAYAGAITDLLPPERAKELTVLGLTDPVPGEVFAVRADLANLPLLRDTLLELDREKDPEAARILEALTAHRLVAPADGLFDGARAIDLLVTEGAGL
;
A
#
# COMPACT_ATOMS: atom_id res chain seq x y z
N MET A 1 12.57 -63.94 -91.63
CA MET A 1 13.91 -63.79 -91.02
C MET A 1 14.06 -62.35 -90.53
N ARG A 2 14.40 -62.17 -89.24
CA ARG A 2 14.88 -60.95 -88.54
C ARG A 2 13.85 -59.81 -88.37
N SER A 3 13.08 -59.78 -87.28
CA SER A 3 13.38 -59.16 -85.95
C SER A 3 13.09 -57.64 -85.88
N PRO A 4 12.18 -57.15 -85.01
CA PRO A 4 11.99 -55.73 -84.74
C PRO A 4 12.88 -55.24 -83.59
N LEU A 5 13.50 -54.07 -83.74
CA LEU A 5 14.23 -53.37 -82.67
C LEU A 5 13.25 -52.42 -81.96
N VAL A 6 12.87 -52.80 -80.74
CA VAL A 6 12.17 -51.96 -79.77
C VAL A 6 13.19 -51.05 -79.09
N GLY A 7 13.07 -49.74 -79.25
CA GLY A 7 13.86 -48.76 -78.51
C GLY A 7 13.35 -48.63 -77.08
N ALA A 8 14.18 -49.00 -76.12
CA ALA A 8 13.91 -48.84 -74.69
C ALA A 8 14.19 -47.38 -74.26
N LEU A 9 13.16 -46.69 -73.78
CA LEU A 9 13.25 -45.37 -73.16
C LEU A 9 13.54 -45.56 -71.66
N CYS A 10 14.80 -45.39 -71.23
CA CYS A 10 15.16 -45.37 -69.82
C CYS A 10 14.68 -44.06 -69.17
N GLY A 11 13.55 -44.11 -68.45
CA GLY A 11 13.13 -43.06 -67.55
C GLY A 11 13.93 -43.10 -66.25
N LEU A 12 14.77 -42.10 -66.02
CA LEU A 12 15.40 -41.87 -64.71
C LEU A 12 14.34 -41.33 -63.75
N VAL A 13 13.87 -42.17 -62.81
CA VAL A 13 13.08 -41.69 -61.66
C VAL A 13 14.07 -41.26 -60.59
N ALA A 14 14.29 -39.95 -60.46
CA ALA A 14 15.02 -39.37 -59.34
C ALA A 14 14.09 -39.37 -58.11
N LEU A 15 14.30 -40.32 -57.20
CA LEU A 15 13.61 -40.38 -55.91
C LEU A 15 14.33 -39.44 -54.93
N SER A 16 13.97 -38.15 -54.94
CA SER A 16 14.41 -37.20 -53.92
C SER A 16 13.63 -37.45 -52.63
N VAL A 17 14.29 -38.08 -51.66
CA VAL A 17 13.78 -38.27 -50.30
C VAL A 17 13.65 -36.89 -49.65
N ALA A 18 12.43 -36.39 -49.54
CA ALA A 18 12.14 -35.22 -48.73
C ALA A 18 12.26 -35.61 -47.25
N THR A 19 13.43 -35.39 -46.66
CA THR A 19 13.60 -35.39 -45.19
C THR A 19 12.73 -34.28 -44.61
N SER A 20 11.51 -34.63 -44.24
CA SER A 20 10.63 -33.77 -43.46
C SER A 20 11.18 -33.70 -42.05
N CYS A 21 11.99 -32.68 -41.76
CA CYS A 21 12.32 -32.31 -40.40
C CYS A 21 11.03 -31.86 -39.72
N SER A 22 10.32 -32.77 -39.06
CA SER A 22 9.29 -32.41 -38.09
C SER A 22 9.98 -31.70 -36.93
N SER A 23 10.08 -30.37 -36.99
CA SER A 23 10.35 -29.57 -35.81
C SER A 23 9.12 -29.68 -34.91
N ALA A 24 9.25 -30.46 -33.82
CA ALA A 24 8.28 -30.41 -32.74
C ALA A 24 8.07 -28.93 -32.35
N PRO A 25 6.81 -28.49 -32.15
CA PRO A 25 6.57 -27.13 -31.70
C PRO A 25 7.37 -26.91 -30.40
N PRO A 26 8.04 -25.75 -30.24
CA PRO A 26 8.77 -25.46 -29.02
C PRO A 26 7.80 -25.62 -27.84
N PRO A 27 8.26 -26.19 -26.70
CA PRO A 27 7.41 -26.32 -25.53
C PRO A 27 6.82 -24.94 -25.20
N PRO A 28 5.54 -24.88 -24.79
CA PRO A 28 4.92 -23.60 -24.45
C PRO A 28 5.81 -22.90 -23.43
N VAL A 29 6.30 -21.71 -23.78
CA VAL A 29 7.04 -20.86 -22.86
C VAL A 29 6.08 -20.58 -21.71
N ARG A 30 6.27 -21.24 -20.56
CA ARG A 30 5.59 -20.90 -19.32
C ARG A 30 6.03 -19.47 -18.99
N ARG A 31 5.21 -18.49 -19.38
CA ARG A 31 5.39 -17.12 -18.89
C ARG A 31 5.34 -17.21 -17.37
N ALA A 32 6.38 -16.70 -16.71
CA ALA A 32 6.36 -16.58 -15.27
C ALA A 32 5.06 -15.85 -14.86
N PRO A 33 4.33 -16.33 -13.85
CA PRO A 33 3.14 -15.65 -13.39
C PRO A 33 3.49 -14.21 -13.01
N VAL A 34 2.65 -13.26 -13.41
CA VAL A 34 2.83 -11.84 -13.09
C VAL A 34 2.59 -11.66 -11.59
N LEU A 35 3.57 -11.10 -10.89
CA LEU A 35 3.42 -10.75 -9.49
C LEU A 35 2.68 -9.42 -9.39
N THR A 36 1.59 -9.39 -8.62
CA THR A 36 0.79 -8.17 -8.47
C THR A 36 1.05 -7.47 -7.13
N LEU A 37 1.55 -6.23 -7.20
CA LEU A 37 1.64 -5.29 -6.08
C LEU A 37 0.34 -4.48 -5.99
N GLY A 38 -0.40 -4.67 -4.90
CA GLY A 38 -1.55 -3.86 -4.53
C GLY A 38 -1.17 -2.65 -3.69
N ALA A 39 -1.86 -1.54 -3.90
CA ALA A 39 -1.84 -0.39 -2.99
C ALA A 39 -3.21 0.29 -2.97
N VAL A 40 -3.39 1.25 -2.07
CA VAL A 40 -4.56 2.13 -2.03
C VAL A 40 -4.17 3.57 -2.31
N SER A 41 -5.05 4.31 -3.01
CA SER A 41 -4.99 5.76 -3.12
C SER A 41 -6.40 6.33 -3.02
N LEU A 42 -6.63 7.20 -2.04
CA LEU A 42 -7.89 7.95 -1.90
C LEU A 42 -7.86 9.28 -2.69
N GLY A 43 -6.70 9.61 -3.26
CA GLY A 43 -6.52 10.71 -4.18
C GLY A 43 -6.43 10.19 -5.60
N ASP A 44 -5.45 10.69 -6.35
CA ASP A 44 -5.22 10.21 -7.71
C ASP A 44 -4.53 8.83 -7.71
N SER A 45 -5.24 7.83 -8.24
CA SER A 45 -4.71 6.47 -8.39
C SER A 45 -3.61 6.38 -9.44
N ALA A 46 -3.66 7.21 -10.50
CA ALA A 46 -2.65 7.23 -11.55
C ALA A 46 -1.32 7.77 -11.00
N SER A 47 -1.36 8.87 -10.26
CA SER A 47 -0.20 9.40 -9.53
C SER A 47 0.39 8.36 -8.57
N ARG A 48 -0.43 7.66 -7.77
CA ARG A 48 0.07 6.60 -6.88
C ARG A 48 0.71 5.44 -7.65
N GLN A 49 0.13 5.04 -8.79
CA GLN A 49 0.71 3.99 -9.63
C GLN A 49 2.05 4.43 -10.24
N ALA A 50 2.15 5.70 -10.67
CA ALA A 50 3.40 6.29 -11.14
C ALA A 50 4.47 6.32 -10.03
N GLN A 51 4.10 6.66 -8.80
CA GLN A 51 5.01 6.61 -7.63
C GLN A 51 5.54 5.20 -7.35
N LEU A 52 4.74 4.16 -7.58
CA LEU A 52 5.16 2.77 -7.38
C LEU A 52 6.02 2.22 -8.53
N SER A 53 6.05 2.89 -9.69
CA SER A 53 6.74 2.40 -10.87
C SER A 53 8.26 2.15 -10.69
N PRO A 54 9.03 2.98 -9.95
CA PRO A 54 10.42 2.66 -9.61
C PRO A 54 10.56 1.35 -8.82
N LEU A 55 9.70 1.13 -7.83
CA LEU A 55 9.71 -0.10 -7.03
C LEU A 55 9.36 -1.32 -7.89
N VAL A 56 8.32 -1.21 -8.73
CA VAL A 56 7.91 -2.28 -9.65
C VAL A 56 9.09 -2.71 -10.52
N ARG A 57 9.76 -1.77 -11.20
CA ARG A 57 10.92 -2.09 -12.05
C ARG A 57 12.08 -2.71 -11.27
N HIS A 58 12.29 -2.27 -10.03
CA HIS A 58 13.33 -2.84 -9.17
C HIS A 58 13.00 -4.29 -8.80
N LEU A 59 11.75 -4.58 -8.42
CA LEU A 59 11.26 -5.93 -8.16
C LEU A 59 11.37 -6.81 -9.42
N GLU A 60 10.98 -6.33 -10.61
CA GLU A 60 11.11 -7.09 -11.85
C GLU A 60 12.54 -7.59 -12.10
N ARG A 61 13.52 -6.71 -11.94
CA ARG A 61 14.94 -7.07 -12.14
C ARG A 61 15.45 -8.04 -11.09
N ARG A 62 15.07 -7.84 -9.81
CA ARG A 62 15.53 -8.68 -8.70
C ARG A 62 14.89 -10.07 -8.71
N LEU A 63 13.64 -10.17 -9.17
CA LEU A 63 12.88 -11.41 -9.24
C LEU A 63 13.03 -12.16 -10.58
N GLY A 64 13.49 -11.47 -11.63
CA GLY A 64 13.62 -12.06 -12.97
C GLY A 64 12.28 -12.39 -13.64
N GLY A 65 11.21 -11.68 -13.29
CA GLY A 65 9.86 -11.93 -13.79
C GLY A 65 8.99 -10.66 -13.78
N PRO A 66 7.84 -10.69 -14.48
CA PRO A 66 6.97 -9.52 -14.58
C PRO A 66 6.32 -9.17 -13.24
N VAL A 67 6.28 -7.87 -12.94
CA VAL A 67 5.63 -7.31 -11.74
C VAL A 67 4.73 -6.17 -12.20
N GLU A 68 3.51 -6.12 -11.71
CA GLU A 68 2.55 -5.05 -12.01
C GLU A 68 2.03 -4.43 -10.71
N ALA A 69 1.85 -3.11 -10.71
CA ALA A 69 1.18 -2.41 -9.62
C ALA A 69 -0.27 -2.09 -9.98
N THR A 70 -1.19 -2.36 -9.07
CA THR A 70 -2.60 -1.95 -9.17
C THR A 70 -2.98 -1.17 -7.92
N VAL A 71 -3.74 -0.08 -8.13
CA VAL A 71 -4.12 0.84 -7.05
C VAL A 71 -5.63 0.80 -6.90
N ALA A 72 -6.09 0.38 -5.73
CA ALA A 72 -7.49 0.49 -5.37
C ALA A 72 -7.84 1.95 -5.07
N SER A 73 -8.96 2.40 -5.63
CA SER A 73 -9.51 3.75 -5.48
C SER A 73 -10.37 3.89 -4.21
N SER A 74 -10.67 2.78 -3.55
CA SER A 74 -11.45 2.74 -2.31
C SER A 74 -11.06 1.55 -1.45
N TYR A 75 -11.34 1.63 -0.15
CA TYR A 75 -11.13 0.50 0.75
C TYR A 75 -12.06 -0.68 0.49
N ARG A 76 -13.24 -0.45 -0.08
CA ARG A 76 -14.12 -1.53 -0.55
C ARG A 76 -13.45 -2.31 -1.66
N GLU A 77 -12.87 -1.61 -2.63
CA GLU A 77 -12.10 -2.23 -3.71
C GLU A 77 -10.88 -2.96 -3.17
N LEU A 78 -10.14 -2.35 -2.24
CA LEU A 78 -9.01 -2.99 -1.56
C LEU A 78 -9.43 -4.28 -0.84
N SER A 79 -10.51 -4.23 -0.06
CA SER A 79 -10.97 -5.37 0.74
C SER A 79 -11.41 -6.52 -0.17
N ARG A 80 -12.09 -6.18 -1.27
CA ARG A 80 -12.44 -7.15 -2.31
C ARG A 80 -11.18 -7.73 -2.98
N ALA A 81 -10.20 -6.91 -3.33
CA ALA A 81 -8.96 -7.38 -3.96
C ALA A 81 -8.17 -8.34 -3.06
N LEU A 82 -8.11 -8.07 -1.75
CA LEU A 82 -7.51 -8.99 -0.78
C LEU A 82 -8.31 -10.29 -0.64
N ALA A 83 -9.64 -10.20 -0.50
CA ALA A 83 -10.51 -11.38 -0.39
C ALA A 83 -10.48 -12.28 -1.64
N GLU A 84 -10.42 -11.68 -2.82
CA GLU A 84 -10.26 -12.36 -4.12
C GLU A 84 -8.81 -12.81 -4.38
N ARG A 85 -7.88 -12.55 -3.46
CA ARG A 85 -6.44 -12.86 -3.57
C ARG A 85 -5.80 -12.31 -4.86
N ARG A 86 -6.27 -11.14 -5.32
CA ARG A 86 -5.78 -10.48 -6.55
C ARG A 86 -4.37 -9.91 -6.42
N TRP A 87 -3.87 -9.74 -5.20
CA TRP A 87 -2.57 -9.15 -4.93
C TRP A 87 -1.65 -10.15 -4.25
N ASP A 88 -0.44 -10.28 -4.76
CA ASP A 88 0.60 -11.14 -4.19
C ASP A 88 1.35 -10.44 -3.07
N LEU A 89 1.60 -9.15 -3.28
CA LEU A 89 2.18 -8.21 -2.33
C LEU A 89 1.20 -7.03 -2.18
N VAL A 90 1.03 -6.50 -0.98
CA VAL A 90 0.24 -5.29 -0.72
C VAL A 90 1.07 -4.29 0.10
N LEU A 91 1.04 -3.01 -0.31
CA LEU A 91 1.50 -1.88 0.49
C LEU A 91 0.28 -1.19 1.10
N THR A 92 0.14 -1.24 2.42
CA THR A 92 -1.05 -0.72 3.11
C THR A 92 -0.75 -0.22 4.52
N GLY A 93 -1.71 0.48 5.12
CA GLY A 93 -1.68 0.90 6.52
C GLY A 93 -1.86 -0.27 7.50
N PRO A 94 -1.50 -0.08 8.77
CA PRO A 94 -1.40 -1.18 9.74
C PRO A 94 -2.73 -1.83 10.11
N VAL A 95 -3.84 -1.07 10.13
CA VAL A 95 -5.18 -1.64 10.40
C VAL A 95 -5.60 -2.55 9.27
N VAL A 96 -5.50 -2.07 8.03
CA VAL A 96 -5.83 -2.88 6.86
C VAL A 96 -4.96 -4.13 6.80
N TYR A 97 -3.70 -4.03 7.21
CA TYR A 97 -2.83 -5.19 7.36
C TYR A 97 -3.35 -6.19 8.40
N SER A 98 -3.90 -5.76 9.55
CA SER A 98 -4.51 -6.68 10.52
C SER A 98 -5.56 -7.57 9.85
N ARG A 99 -6.41 -7.01 8.98
CA ARG A 99 -7.41 -7.77 8.21
C ARG A 99 -6.76 -8.66 7.14
N ALA A 100 -5.75 -8.15 6.43
CA ALA A 100 -5.00 -8.93 5.44
C ALA A 100 -4.27 -10.11 6.08
N HIS A 101 -3.79 -9.97 7.32
CA HIS A 101 -3.11 -11.02 8.06
C HIS A 101 -4.02 -12.24 8.27
N GLU A 102 -5.28 -12.01 8.65
CA GLU A 102 -6.30 -13.06 8.76
C GLU A 102 -6.58 -13.77 7.41
N MET A 103 -6.28 -13.11 6.28
CA MET A 103 -6.39 -13.68 4.92
C MET A 103 -5.12 -14.40 4.45
N GLY A 104 -4.14 -14.58 5.34
CA GLY A 104 -2.89 -15.29 5.06
C GLY A 104 -1.78 -14.42 4.48
N TYR A 105 -1.79 -13.11 4.72
CA TYR A 105 -0.66 -12.23 4.41
C TYR A 105 0.30 -12.09 5.60
N GLN A 106 1.59 -11.99 5.32
CA GLN A 106 2.66 -11.80 6.29
C GLN A 106 3.36 -10.48 6.03
N ALA A 107 3.53 -9.66 7.08
CA ALA A 107 4.34 -8.46 7.00
C ALA A 107 5.80 -8.85 6.77
N VAL A 108 6.41 -8.29 5.71
CA VAL A 108 7.81 -8.56 5.35
C VAL A 108 8.69 -7.35 5.53
N ALA A 109 8.13 -6.14 5.42
CA ALA A 109 8.86 -4.91 5.64
C ALA A 109 7.91 -3.80 6.10
N VAL A 110 8.37 -2.95 7.02
CA VAL A 110 7.64 -1.76 7.48
C VAL A 110 8.45 -0.51 7.17
N ASN A 111 7.74 0.56 6.81
CA ASN A 111 8.33 1.87 6.66
C ASN A 111 8.84 2.39 8.02
N SER A 112 10.14 2.59 8.12
CA SER A 112 10.76 3.29 9.24
C SER A 112 10.99 4.76 8.87
N ARG A 113 10.40 5.67 9.65
CA ARG A 113 10.60 7.13 9.54
C ARG A 113 11.44 7.62 10.73
N GLY A 114 12.53 8.32 10.46
CA GLY A 114 13.43 8.82 11.51
C GLY A 114 14.01 7.72 12.42
N GLY A 115 14.10 6.48 11.93
CA GLY A 115 14.58 5.32 12.70
C GLY A 115 13.50 4.61 13.54
N ALA A 116 12.26 5.10 13.56
CA ALA A 116 11.15 4.48 14.27
C ALA A 116 10.20 3.73 13.31
N GLN A 117 9.75 2.54 13.72
CA GLN A 117 8.72 1.76 13.01
C GLN A 117 7.29 2.24 13.29
N THR A 118 7.14 3.19 14.21
CA THR A 118 5.85 3.75 14.63
C THR A 118 5.88 5.27 14.56
N HIS A 119 4.72 5.87 14.32
CA HIS A 119 4.45 7.30 14.45
C HIS A 119 3.24 7.50 15.36
N ARG A 120 2.67 8.71 15.43
CA ARG A 120 1.42 8.97 16.16
C ARG A 120 0.43 9.72 15.28
N GLY A 121 -0.86 9.54 15.55
CA GLY A 121 -1.90 10.45 15.13
C GLY A 121 -2.01 11.64 16.09
N ILE A 122 -2.61 12.72 15.61
CA ILE A 122 -2.94 13.93 16.37
C ILE A 122 -4.42 14.24 16.25
N VAL A 123 -4.98 14.85 17.29
CA VAL A 123 -6.20 15.65 17.21
C VAL A 123 -5.78 17.12 17.28
N VAL A 124 -6.17 17.90 16.28
CA VAL A 124 -5.71 19.29 16.08
C VAL A 124 -6.89 20.22 15.93
N ALA A 125 -6.77 21.43 16.45
CA ALA A 125 -7.75 22.50 16.28
C ALA A 125 -7.03 23.82 15.96
N ARG A 126 -7.78 24.88 15.62
CA ARG A 126 -7.20 26.22 15.51
C ARG A 126 -6.82 26.78 16.88
N ALA A 127 -5.62 27.34 16.98
CA ALA A 127 -5.07 27.90 18.21
C ALA A 127 -5.90 29.09 18.75
N ASP A 128 -6.55 29.86 17.88
CA ASP A 128 -7.32 31.05 18.24
C ASP A 128 -8.76 30.77 18.71
N ARG A 129 -9.16 29.49 18.77
CA ARG A 129 -10.54 29.08 19.12
C ARG A 129 -10.71 28.71 20.60
N GLY A 130 -9.63 28.72 21.38
CA GLY A 130 -9.66 28.46 22.82
C GLY A 130 -9.88 27.00 23.20
N PHE A 131 -9.77 26.06 22.26
CA PHE A 131 -9.79 24.62 22.56
C PHE A 131 -8.49 24.22 23.26
N THR A 132 -8.60 23.57 24.42
CA THR A 132 -7.44 23.15 25.23
C THR A 132 -7.49 21.68 25.62
N SER A 133 -8.63 21.03 25.45
CA SER A 133 -8.84 19.62 25.79
C SER A 133 -9.78 18.92 24.82
N ILE A 134 -9.80 17.59 24.87
CA ILE A 134 -10.75 16.77 24.10
C ILE A 134 -12.20 16.99 24.56
N ALA A 135 -12.42 17.34 25.83
CA ALA A 135 -13.76 17.64 26.34
C ALA A 135 -14.40 18.85 25.64
N ASP A 136 -13.59 19.83 25.21
CA ASP A 136 -14.07 21.03 24.51
C ASP A 136 -14.64 20.73 23.11
N LEU A 137 -14.38 19.53 22.59
CA LEU A 137 -14.84 19.05 21.29
C LEU A 137 -16.27 18.50 21.32
N LYS A 138 -16.91 18.43 22.50
CA LYS A 138 -18.32 18.05 22.60
C LYS A 138 -19.22 19.07 21.90
N GLY A 139 -20.12 18.56 21.05
CA GLY A 139 -21.02 19.31 20.18
C GLY A 139 -20.34 19.92 18.95
N ARG A 140 -19.04 19.66 18.71
CA ARG A 140 -18.26 20.28 17.64
C ARG A 140 -18.23 19.45 16.37
N LYS A 141 -17.77 20.07 15.29
CA LYS A 141 -17.57 19.40 14.00
C LYS A 141 -16.11 18.98 13.83
N LEU A 142 -15.89 17.69 13.60
CA LEU A 142 -14.57 17.08 13.48
C LEU A 142 -14.36 16.50 12.07
N ALA A 143 -13.24 16.86 11.43
CA ALA A 143 -12.80 16.25 10.18
C ALA A 143 -11.81 15.10 10.41
N PHE A 144 -12.03 14.00 9.73
CA PHE A 144 -11.12 12.87 9.66
C PHE A 144 -10.69 12.63 8.22
N VAL A 145 -9.65 11.82 8.04
CA VAL A 145 -9.15 11.54 6.68
C VAL A 145 -10.13 10.63 5.94
N ASP A 146 -10.34 9.43 6.46
CA ASP A 146 -11.17 8.39 5.84
C ASP A 146 -11.51 7.29 6.88
N PRO A 147 -12.64 6.56 6.75
CA PRO A 147 -13.03 5.48 7.67
C PRO A 147 -12.00 4.38 7.96
N HIS A 148 -10.97 4.22 7.13
CA HIS A 148 -9.93 3.20 7.31
C HIS A 148 -8.52 3.78 7.42
N SER A 149 -8.41 5.11 7.56
CA SER A 149 -7.14 5.75 7.86
C SER A 149 -6.72 5.41 9.29
N ALA A 150 -5.54 4.81 9.47
CA ALA A 150 -5.03 4.49 10.81
C ALA A 150 -4.82 5.76 11.64
N SER A 151 -3.89 6.64 11.25
CA SER A 151 -3.55 7.86 11.99
C SER A 151 -4.50 9.04 11.75
N GLY A 152 -5.32 8.98 10.69
CA GLY A 152 -6.29 10.02 10.34
C GLY A 152 -7.73 9.71 10.75
N PHE A 153 -8.01 8.52 11.30
CA PHE A 153 -9.33 8.17 11.81
C PHE A 153 -9.31 7.12 12.92
N GLU A 154 -8.91 5.88 12.68
CA GLU A 154 -9.19 4.77 13.62
C GLU A 154 -8.45 4.91 14.97
N TYR A 155 -7.16 5.29 14.94
CA TYR A 155 -6.42 5.59 16.17
C TYR A 155 -6.92 6.88 16.84
N PRO A 156 -7.16 7.99 16.13
CA PRO A 156 -7.83 9.16 16.70
C PRO A 156 -9.20 8.83 17.32
N PHE A 157 -9.99 7.98 16.68
CA PHE A 157 -11.30 7.56 17.16
C PHE A 157 -11.17 6.78 18.47
N ALA A 158 -10.28 5.79 18.53
CA ALA A 158 -9.99 5.04 19.75
C ALA A 158 -9.48 5.97 20.87
N PHE A 159 -8.63 6.94 20.52
CA PHE A 159 -8.15 7.96 21.45
C PHE A 159 -9.29 8.83 22.00
N LEU A 160 -10.15 9.38 21.14
CA LEU A 160 -11.32 10.18 21.55
C LEU A 160 -12.26 9.37 22.46
N TRP A 161 -12.50 8.10 22.12
CA TRP A 161 -13.31 7.20 22.92
C TRP A 161 -12.72 6.98 24.32
N ALA A 162 -11.41 6.73 24.40
CA ALA A 162 -10.67 6.58 25.66
C ALA A 162 -10.69 7.87 26.50
N GLN A 163 -10.74 9.04 25.86
CA GLN A 163 -10.89 10.34 26.51
C GLN A 163 -12.35 10.66 26.91
N GLY A 164 -13.29 9.74 26.72
CA GLY A 164 -14.68 9.92 27.11
C GLY A 164 -15.56 10.61 26.08
N LEU A 165 -15.03 11.02 24.92
CA LEU A 165 -15.80 11.62 23.84
C LEU A 165 -16.40 10.53 22.96
N ARG A 166 -17.73 10.42 22.92
CA ARG A 166 -18.43 9.40 22.13
C ARG A 166 -18.75 9.90 20.71
N PRO A 167 -18.95 9.01 19.73
CA PRO A 167 -19.32 9.41 18.37
C PRO A 167 -20.61 10.25 18.30
N SER A 168 -21.53 10.05 19.23
CA SER A 168 -22.75 10.86 19.37
C SER A 168 -22.51 12.27 19.91
N ASP A 169 -21.33 12.54 20.47
CA ASP A 169 -20.99 13.84 21.05
C ASP A 169 -20.45 14.82 20.01
N TYR A 170 -20.18 14.42 18.76
CA TYR A 170 -19.63 15.31 17.73
C TYR A 170 -20.17 14.99 16.34
N GLN A 171 -20.13 15.98 15.45
CA GLN A 171 -20.43 15.79 14.04
C GLN A 171 -19.17 15.35 13.32
N ARG A 172 -19.24 14.24 12.59
CA ARG A 172 -18.10 13.69 11.84
C ARG A 172 -18.20 14.02 10.35
N GLU A 173 -17.08 14.42 9.77
CA GLU A 173 -16.88 14.53 8.33
C GLU A 173 -15.60 13.80 7.90
N PHE A 174 -15.60 13.24 6.69
CA PHE A 174 -14.39 12.67 6.07
C PHE A 174 -13.92 13.57 4.94
N ALA A 175 -12.75 14.20 5.11
CA ALA A 175 -12.19 15.17 4.17
C ALA A 175 -11.40 14.51 3.03
N GLY A 176 -11.04 13.23 3.15
CA GLY A 176 -10.35 12.48 2.10
C GLY A 176 -8.85 12.77 1.97
N GLY A 177 -8.19 13.28 3.01
CA GLY A 177 -6.74 13.50 3.02
C GLY A 177 -6.24 14.27 4.23
N HIS A 178 -5.02 14.01 4.69
CA HIS A 178 -4.41 14.70 5.83
C HIS A 178 -4.33 16.21 5.60
N GLU A 179 -3.83 16.64 4.43
CA GLU A 179 -3.78 18.06 4.08
C GLU A 179 -5.18 18.70 4.08
N LYS A 180 -6.17 18.02 3.49
CA LYS A 180 -7.56 18.50 3.44
C LYS A 180 -8.17 18.66 4.83
N VAL A 181 -7.86 17.76 5.77
CA VAL A 181 -8.26 17.91 7.18
C VAL A 181 -7.63 19.17 7.78
N LEU A 182 -6.32 19.37 7.63
CA LEU A 182 -5.63 20.54 8.18
C LEU A 182 -6.18 21.84 7.59
N GLN A 183 -6.43 21.87 6.28
CA GLN A 183 -7.01 23.03 5.60
C GLN A 183 -8.45 23.30 6.06
N ALA A 184 -9.27 22.27 6.30
CA ALA A 184 -10.63 22.44 6.84
C ALA A 184 -10.62 23.06 8.25
N VAL A 185 -9.68 22.63 9.10
CA VAL A 185 -9.48 23.22 10.44
C VAL A 185 -9.04 24.67 10.31
N LEU A 186 -8.02 24.96 9.50
CA LEU A 186 -7.53 26.33 9.27
C LEU A 186 -8.61 27.26 8.69
N ALA A 187 -9.45 26.75 7.78
CA ALA A 187 -10.56 27.48 7.19
C ALA A 187 -11.74 27.67 8.17
N GLY A 188 -11.78 26.94 9.28
CA GLY A 188 -12.87 26.97 10.25
C GLY A 188 -14.17 26.33 9.73
N THR A 189 -14.10 25.50 8.68
CA THR A 189 -15.24 24.72 8.19
C THR A 189 -15.52 23.49 9.07
N VAL A 190 -14.55 23.13 9.91
CA VAL A 190 -14.63 22.23 11.05
C VAL A 190 -13.91 22.86 12.25
N ASP A 191 -14.25 22.43 13.45
CA ASP A 191 -13.65 22.95 14.70
C ASP A 191 -12.33 22.26 15.05
N ALA A 192 -12.23 20.97 14.73
CA ALA A 192 -11.04 20.16 14.94
C ALA A 192 -10.90 19.09 13.86
N GLY A 193 -9.76 18.42 13.80
CA GLY A 193 -9.56 17.30 12.90
C GLY A 193 -8.45 16.36 13.35
N ALA A 194 -8.32 15.23 12.65
CA ALA A 194 -7.32 14.23 12.94
C ALA A 194 -6.39 13.93 11.76
N ALA A 195 -5.09 13.84 12.02
CA ALA A 195 -4.06 13.56 11.02
C ALA A 195 -2.86 12.81 11.64
N TYR A 196 -1.88 12.41 10.83
CA TYR A 196 -0.59 11.97 11.39
C TYR A 196 0.18 13.16 11.98
N ALA A 197 0.98 12.94 13.01
CA ALA A 197 1.63 14.01 13.78
C ALA A 197 2.52 14.93 12.92
N GLY A 198 3.28 14.35 11.98
CA GLY A 198 4.11 15.12 11.05
C GLY A 198 3.32 15.94 10.02
N ALA A 199 2.01 15.76 9.88
CA ALA A 199 1.24 16.40 8.80
C ALA A 199 1.31 17.93 8.88
N ILE A 200 1.40 18.48 10.10
CA ILE A 200 1.51 19.93 10.32
C ILE A 200 2.80 20.47 9.71
N THR A 201 3.93 19.76 9.85
CA THR A 201 5.24 20.20 9.32
C THR A 201 5.43 19.82 7.87
N ASP A 202 4.90 18.66 7.46
CA ASP A 202 5.15 18.06 6.17
C ASP A 202 4.25 18.66 5.08
N LEU A 203 3.05 19.14 5.44
CA LEU A 203 2.01 19.53 4.49
C LEU A 203 1.60 21.00 4.58
N LEU A 204 2.07 21.74 5.60
CA LEU A 204 1.76 23.16 5.74
C LEU A 204 3.03 24.00 5.74
N PRO A 205 2.96 25.22 5.21
CA PRO A 205 4.05 26.16 5.36
C PRO A 205 4.17 26.64 6.83
N PRO A 206 5.37 27.01 7.31
CA PRO A 206 5.62 27.26 8.73
C PRO A 206 4.74 28.34 9.38
N GLU A 207 4.30 29.33 8.62
CA GLU A 207 3.40 30.39 9.10
C GLU A 207 2.00 29.87 9.41
N ARG A 208 1.49 28.94 8.60
CA ARG A 208 0.17 28.31 8.79
C ARG A 208 0.20 27.26 9.89
N ALA A 209 1.32 26.54 10.02
CA ALA A 209 1.51 25.55 11.08
C ALA A 209 1.31 26.12 12.50
N LYS A 210 1.70 27.38 12.73
CA LYS A 210 1.57 28.08 14.03
C LYS A 210 0.12 28.41 14.41
N GLU A 211 -0.81 28.34 13.48
CA GLU A 211 -2.23 28.63 13.71
C GLU A 211 -2.99 27.41 14.21
N LEU A 212 -2.32 26.26 14.31
CA LEU A 212 -2.87 25.02 14.81
C LEU A 212 -2.33 24.70 16.21
N THR A 213 -3.17 24.08 17.03
CA THR A 213 -2.81 23.54 18.34
C THR A 213 -3.16 22.06 18.40
N VAL A 214 -2.25 21.24 18.91
CA VAL A 214 -2.47 19.80 19.10
C VAL A 214 -3.14 19.59 20.46
N LEU A 215 -4.34 19.03 20.44
CA LEU A 215 -5.15 18.73 21.62
C LEU A 215 -4.82 17.36 22.23
N GLY A 216 -4.21 16.47 21.45
CA GLY A 216 -3.85 15.14 21.91
C GLY A 216 -3.11 14.32 20.87
N LEU A 217 -2.42 13.29 21.36
CA LEU A 217 -1.67 12.32 20.57
C LEU A 217 -2.27 10.93 20.79
N THR A 218 -2.41 10.15 19.72
CA THR A 218 -2.85 8.75 19.82
C THR A 218 -1.73 7.87 20.36
N ASP A 219 -2.05 6.61 20.67
CA ASP A 219 -1.05 5.56 20.82
C ASP A 219 -0.18 5.37 19.55
N PRO A 220 0.99 4.73 19.67
CA PRO A 220 1.88 4.49 18.54
C PRO A 220 1.19 3.75 17.39
N VAL A 221 1.20 4.36 16.21
CA VAL A 221 0.66 3.82 14.96
C VAL A 221 1.82 3.21 14.18
N PRO A 222 1.81 1.91 13.84
CA PRO A 222 2.86 1.35 12.99
C PRO A 222 2.90 2.02 11.62
N GLY A 223 4.07 2.02 11.00
CA GLY A 223 4.25 2.53 9.64
C GLY A 223 3.46 1.73 8.60
N GLU A 224 3.38 2.27 7.38
CA GLU A 224 2.92 1.48 6.23
C GLU A 224 3.75 0.21 6.08
N VAL A 225 3.08 -0.88 5.72
CA VAL A 225 3.65 -2.22 5.70
C VAL A 225 3.50 -2.84 4.32
N PHE A 226 4.57 -3.48 3.88
CA PHE A 226 4.55 -4.45 2.81
C PHE A 226 4.18 -5.81 3.40
N ALA A 227 3.05 -6.36 2.95
CA ALA A 227 2.60 -7.68 3.33
C ALA A 227 2.48 -8.58 2.10
N VAL A 228 3.02 -9.79 2.19
CA VAL A 228 3.09 -10.77 1.09
C VAL A 228 2.22 -11.96 1.46
N ARG A 229 1.52 -12.57 0.50
CA ARG A 229 0.82 -13.84 0.77
C ARG A 229 1.81 -14.90 1.25
N ALA A 230 1.48 -15.56 2.37
CA ALA A 230 2.35 -16.55 3.02
C ALA A 230 2.65 -17.78 2.15
N ASP A 231 1.81 -18.06 1.15
CA ASP A 231 1.93 -19.21 0.25
C ASP A 231 2.82 -18.93 -0.99
N LEU A 232 3.41 -17.74 -1.10
CA LEU A 232 4.27 -17.39 -2.23
C LEU A 232 5.69 -17.94 -2.05
N ALA A 233 6.13 -18.77 -3.00
CA ALA A 233 7.47 -19.34 -3.02
C ALA A 233 8.59 -18.28 -3.02
N ASN A 234 8.34 -17.11 -3.61
CA ASN A 234 9.31 -16.02 -3.70
C ASN A 234 9.30 -15.08 -2.47
N LEU A 235 8.53 -15.38 -1.41
CA LEU A 235 8.42 -14.53 -0.23
C LEU A 235 9.78 -14.15 0.38
N PRO A 236 10.75 -15.07 0.59
CA PRO A 236 12.06 -14.71 1.13
C PRO A 236 12.79 -13.69 0.24
N LEU A 237 12.79 -13.91 -1.07
CA LEU A 237 13.45 -13.01 -2.02
C LEU A 237 12.77 -11.63 -2.07
N LEU A 238 11.44 -11.57 -2.00
CA LEU A 238 10.68 -10.32 -1.92
C LEU A 238 11.04 -9.52 -0.67
N ARG A 239 11.03 -10.20 0.49
CA ARG A 239 11.42 -9.61 1.76
C ARG A 239 12.83 -9.04 1.68
N ASP A 240 13.79 -9.85 1.27
CA ASP A 240 15.20 -9.46 1.26
C ASP A 240 15.43 -8.31 0.27
N THR A 241 14.78 -8.34 -0.90
CA THR A 241 14.81 -7.23 -1.88
C THR A 241 14.30 -5.90 -1.29
N LEU A 242 13.22 -5.93 -0.49
CA LEU A 242 12.69 -4.72 0.15
C LEU A 242 13.61 -4.21 1.27
N LEU A 243 14.17 -5.11 2.07
CA LEU A 243 15.03 -4.77 3.22
C LEU A 243 16.43 -4.29 2.81
N GLU A 244 16.91 -4.68 1.64
CA GLU A 244 18.20 -4.24 1.10
C GLU A 244 18.18 -2.82 0.50
N LEU A 245 17.00 -2.20 0.35
CA LEU A 245 16.91 -0.83 -0.14
C LEU A 245 17.65 0.14 0.79
N ASP A 246 18.76 0.67 0.29
CA ASP A 246 19.65 1.56 1.04
C ASP A 246 19.96 2.83 0.24
N ARG A 247 19.33 3.94 0.63
CA ARG A 247 19.49 5.24 -0.03
C ARG A 247 20.90 5.80 -0.02
N GLU A 248 21.73 5.38 0.94
CA GLU A 248 23.11 5.84 1.06
C GLU A 248 24.03 5.13 0.06
N LYS A 249 23.61 3.96 -0.44
CA LYS A 249 24.41 3.09 -1.31
C LYS A 249 23.93 3.08 -2.75
N ASP A 250 22.64 3.29 -2.97
CA ASP A 250 22.03 3.16 -4.29
C ASP A 250 21.07 4.34 -4.58
N PRO A 251 21.38 5.19 -5.59
CA PRO A 251 20.49 6.26 -6.03
C PRO A 251 19.12 5.78 -6.50
N GLU A 252 19.00 4.55 -7.00
CA GLU A 252 17.69 3.97 -7.31
C GLU A 252 16.92 3.69 -6.02
N ALA A 253 17.54 3.01 -5.06
CA ALA A 253 16.93 2.79 -3.74
C ALA A 253 16.52 4.11 -3.06
N ALA A 254 17.32 5.17 -3.21
CA ALA A 254 16.97 6.50 -2.71
C ALA A 254 15.64 7.02 -3.30
N ARG A 255 15.47 6.95 -4.63
CA ARG A 255 14.24 7.35 -5.32
C ARG A 255 13.04 6.49 -4.93
N ILE A 256 13.24 5.17 -4.77
CA ILE A 256 12.19 4.26 -4.32
C ILE A 256 11.72 4.65 -2.92
N LEU A 257 12.67 4.81 -1.99
CA LEU A 257 12.36 5.18 -0.60
C LEU A 257 11.72 6.57 -0.51
N GLU A 258 12.14 7.53 -1.34
CA GLU A 258 11.52 8.84 -1.44
C GLU A 258 10.06 8.75 -1.91
N ALA A 259 9.78 7.99 -2.97
CA ALA A 259 8.40 7.77 -3.46
C ALA A 259 7.50 7.05 -2.44
N LEU A 260 8.10 6.25 -1.56
CA LEU A 260 7.43 5.60 -0.43
C LEU A 260 7.35 6.49 0.82
N THR A 261 7.91 7.70 0.80
CA THR A 261 8.06 8.58 1.97
C THR A 261 8.69 7.85 3.17
N ALA A 262 9.64 6.97 2.87
CA ALA A 262 10.33 6.12 3.83
C ALA A 262 11.75 6.59 4.04
N HIS A 263 12.30 6.45 5.25
CA HIS A 263 13.75 6.58 5.43
C HIS A 263 14.46 5.27 5.06
N ARG A 264 13.91 4.16 5.54
CA ARG A 264 14.35 2.80 5.27
C ARG A 264 13.15 1.86 5.41
N LEU A 265 13.21 0.71 4.74
CA LEU A 265 12.32 -0.41 5.01
C LEU A 265 13.04 -1.38 5.96
N VAL A 266 12.38 -1.77 7.04
CA VAL A 266 12.98 -2.64 8.07
C VAL A 266 12.08 -3.83 8.36
N ALA A 267 12.64 -4.92 8.89
CA ALA A 267 11.85 -6.05 9.33
C ALA A 267 10.90 -5.59 10.45
N PRO A 268 9.61 -5.97 10.40
CA PRO A 268 8.67 -5.64 11.46
C PRO A 268 9.14 -6.22 12.80
N ALA A 269 9.07 -5.43 13.86
CA ALA A 269 9.29 -5.93 15.21
C ALA A 269 8.17 -6.90 15.62
N ASP A 270 8.48 -7.83 16.52
CA ASP A 270 7.50 -8.74 17.11
C ASP A 270 6.39 -7.94 17.81
N GLY A 271 5.13 -8.32 17.57
CA GLY A 271 3.96 -7.65 18.16
C GLY A 271 3.68 -6.24 17.63
N LEU A 272 4.43 -5.74 16.63
CA LEU A 272 4.28 -4.37 16.11
C LEU A 272 2.83 -4.01 15.75
N PHE A 273 2.06 -4.98 15.24
CA PHE A 273 0.70 -4.76 14.75
C PHE A 273 -0.41 -5.15 15.76
N ASP A 274 -0.07 -5.57 16.97
CA ASP A 274 -1.07 -6.02 17.96
C ASP A 274 -2.01 -4.88 18.37
N GLY A 275 -1.46 -3.67 18.55
CA GLY A 275 -2.26 -2.47 18.81
C GLY A 275 -3.19 -2.12 17.63
N ALA A 276 -2.72 -2.29 16.39
CA ALA A 276 -3.54 -2.06 15.21
C ALA A 276 -4.71 -3.06 15.11
N ARG A 277 -4.47 -4.33 15.47
CA ARG A 277 -5.53 -5.36 15.54
C ARG A 277 -6.55 -5.04 16.63
N ALA A 278 -6.10 -4.61 17.81
CA ALA A 278 -7.01 -4.23 18.90
C ALA A 278 -7.88 -3.01 18.53
N ILE A 279 -7.30 -2.03 17.84
CA ILE A 279 -8.03 -0.85 17.36
C ILE A 279 -9.04 -1.22 16.27
N ASP A 280 -8.65 -2.07 15.31
CA ASP A 280 -9.57 -2.56 14.28
C ASP A 280 -10.83 -3.19 14.90
N LEU A 281 -10.66 -4.06 15.89
CA LEU A 281 -11.77 -4.70 16.62
C LEU A 281 -12.62 -3.68 17.39
N LEU A 282 -12.00 -2.72 18.09
CA LEU A 282 -12.72 -1.67 18.81
C LEU A 282 -13.60 -0.86 17.85
N VAL A 283 -13.05 -0.47 16.71
CA VAL A 283 -13.70 0.39 15.73
C VAL A 283 -14.82 -0.35 14.99
N THR A 284 -14.59 -1.60 14.60
CA THR A 284 -15.54 -2.39 13.80
C THR A 284 -16.62 -3.08 14.64
N GLU A 285 -16.31 -3.52 15.86
CA GLU A 285 -17.23 -4.31 16.70
C GLU A 285 -17.69 -3.56 17.95
N GLY A 286 -16.81 -2.80 18.59
CA GLY A 286 -17.06 -2.23 19.92
C GLY A 286 -17.77 -0.88 19.94
N ALA A 287 -17.54 -0.04 18.94
CA ALA A 287 -17.99 1.35 18.92
C ALA A 287 -19.09 1.65 17.89
N GLY A 288 -19.52 0.62 17.13
CA GLY A 288 -20.67 0.69 16.22
C GLY A 288 -20.50 1.71 15.10
N LEU A 289 -19.47 1.54 14.26
CA LEU A 289 -19.40 2.23 12.97
C LEU A 289 -20.26 1.59 11.89
#